data_AF-A0A6P4DYP4-F1
#
_entry.id   AF-A0A6P4DYP4-F1
#
_cell.length_a   1.000
_cell.length_b   1.000
_cell.length_c   1.000
_cell.angle_alpha   90.00
_cell.angle_beta   90.00
_cell.angle_gamma   90.00
#
_symmetry.space_group_name_H-M   'P 1'
#
loop_
_entity.id
_entity.type
_entity.pdbx_description
1 polymer ?
#
loop_
_entity_poly.entity_id
_entity_poly.type
_entity_poly.pdbx_seq_one_letter_code
_entity_poly.pdbx_strand_id
1 'polypeptide(L)'
;MRCLCVFFLILILYFFSIKAQRLNCNRIRENCQPCMRRLVDPMNDLEFINRDCREKVSERWIWRDVRRCDMQIVACENHDSKLDCDTVARLAGMRRRR
;
A
#
# COMPACT_ATOMS: atom_id res chain seq x y z
N MET A 1 -23.27 37.70 -13.73
CA MET A 1 -21.85 37.30 -13.92
C MET A 1 -21.12 36.97 -12.61
N ARG A 2 -21.23 37.77 -11.54
CA ARG A 2 -20.53 37.51 -10.25
C ARG A 2 -20.83 36.15 -9.61
N CYS A 3 -22.09 35.69 -9.60
CA CYS A 3 -22.45 34.40 -9.00
C CYS A 3 -21.88 33.18 -9.74
N LEU A 4 -21.76 33.26 -11.08
CA LEU A 4 -21.14 32.21 -11.89
C LEU A 4 -19.65 32.05 -11.54
N CYS A 5 -18.93 33.17 -11.40
CA CYS A 5 -17.51 33.15 -10.99
C CYS A 5 -17.30 32.53 -9.61
N VAL A 6 -18.17 32.85 -8.64
CA VAL A 6 -18.11 32.27 -7.28
C VAL A 6 -18.36 30.76 -7.33
N PHE A 7 -19.34 30.30 -8.10
CA PHE A 7 -19.63 28.88 -8.25
C PHE A 7 -18.46 28.11 -8.89
N PHE A 8 -17.85 28.66 -9.94
CA PHE A 8 -16.65 28.07 -10.55
C PHE A 8 -15.47 28.02 -9.58
N LEU A 9 -15.25 29.05 -8.77
CA LEU A 9 -14.21 29.05 -7.75
C LEU A 9 -14.43 27.95 -6.71
N ILE A 10 -15.67 27.77 -6.23
CA ILE A 10 -15.99 26.70 -5.27
C ILE A 10 -15.75 25.32 -5.88
N LEU A 11 -16.18 25.10 -7.13
CA LEU A 11 -15.93 23.83 -7.82
C LEU A 11 -14.44 23.56 -7.97
N ILE A 12 -13.67 24.55 -8.40
CA ILE A 12 -12.21 24.45 -8.52
C ILE A 12 -11.57 24.07 -7.18
N LEU A 13 -11.91 24.78 -6.10
CA LEU A 13 -11.40 24.52 -4.75
C LEU A 13 -11.78 23.11 -4.25
N TYR A 14 -12.99 22.64 -4.57
CA TYR A 14 -13.47 21.31 -4.22
C TYR A 14 -12.68 20.21 -4.96
N PHE A 15 -12.50 20.36 -6.28
CA PHE A 15 -11.70 19.42 -7.08
C PHE A 15 -10.25 19.35 -6.62
N PHE A 16 -9.64 20.48 -6.26
CA PHE A 16 -8.28 20.51 -5.73
C PHE A 16 -8.17 19.96 -4.31
N SER A 17 -9.18 20.17 -3.45
CA SER A 17 -9.20 19.59 -2.09
C SER A 17 -9.25 18.08 -2.08
N ILE A 18 -10.03 17.46 -2.99
CA ILE A 18 -10.09 15.99 -3.09
C ILE A 18 -8.74 15.41 -3.51
N LYS A 19 -8.06 16.04 -4.49
CA LYS A 19 -6.72 15.61 -4.92
C LYS A 19 -5.62 15.84 -3.87
N ALA A 20 -5.83 16.77 -2.93
CA ALA A 20 -4.87 17.09 -1.89
C ALA A 20 -4.92 16.16 -0.67
N GLN A 21 -5.92 15.27 -0.57
CA GLN A 21 -5.98 14.24 0.48
C GLN A 21 -4.92 13.16 0.23
N ARG A 22 -3.66 13.45 0.54
CA ARG A 22 -2.61 12.43 0.56
C ARG A 22 -2.92 11.44 1.66
N LEU A 23 -2.87 10.14 1.35
CA LEU A 23 -2.93 9.09 2.35
C LEU A 23 -1.79 9.32 3.37
N ASN A 24 -2.14 9.49 4.65
CA ASN A 24 -1.16 9.61 5.72
C ASN A 24 -0.64 8.21 6.10
N CYS A 25 0.30 7.70 5.30
CA CYS A 25 0.90 6.37 5.52
C CYS A 25 1.70 6.27 6.82
N ASN A 26 2.20 7.40 7.33
CA ASN A 26 2.88 7.45 8.63
C ASN A 26 1.93 7.05 9.76
N ARG A 27 0.68 7.51 9.72
CA ARG A 27 -0.34 7.12 10.70
C ARG A 27 -0.65 5.62 10.64
N ILE A 28 -0.65 5.01 9.46
CA ILE A 28 -0.80 3.55 9.32
C ILE A 28 0.40 2.84 9.95
N ARG A 29 1.62 3.31 9.67
CA ARG A 29 2.86 2.76 10.22
C ARG A 29 2.88 2.82 11.75
N GLU A 30 2.51 3.96 12.34
CA GLU A 30 2.39 4.17 13.79
C GLU A 30 1.35 3.23 14.41
N ASN A 31 0.17 3.10 13.78
CA ASN A 31 -0.88 2.21 14.27
C ASN A 31 -0.54 0.72 14.11
N CYS A 32 0.34 0.38 13.16
CA CYS A 32 0.81 -1.00 12.96
C CYS A 32 1.87 -1.44 13.95
N GLN A 33 2.70 -0.53 14.49
CA GLN A 33 3.71 -0.86 15.52
C GLN A 33 3.14 -1.60 16.76
N PRO A 34 2.03 -1.17 17.38
CA PRO A 34 1.44 -1.89 18.51
C PRO A 34 0.81 -3.23 18.10
N CYS A 35 0.23 -3.35 16.90
CA CYS A 35 -0.27 -4.63 16.39
C CYS A 35 0.88 -5.62 16.18
N MET A 36 2.02 -5.18 15.62
CA MET A 36 3.20 -6.04 15.37
C MET A 36 3.73 -6.76 16.62
N ARG A 37 3.52 -6.20 17.82
CA ARG A 37 3.90 -6.84 19.09
C ARG A 37 2.90 -7.91 19.57
N ARG A 38 1.64 -7.86 19.09
CA ARG A 38 0.61 -8.89 19.35
C ARG A 38 0.46 -9.90 18.19
N LEU A 39 1.33 -9.79 17.18
CA LEU A 39 1.17 -10.35 15.82
C LEU A 39 1.64 -11.80 15.68
N VAL A 40 1.53 -12.61 16.73
CA VAL A 40 1.59 -14.09 16.60
C VAL A 40 0.21 -14.65 16.20
N ASP A 41 -0.80 -13.79 16.08
CA ASP A 41 -2.13 -14.17 15.61
C ASP A 41 -2.09 -14.59 14.12
N PRO A 42 -2.48 -15.84 13.79
CA PRO A 42 -2.52 -16.38 12.43
C PRO A 42 -3.34 -15.54 11.45
N MET A 43 -4.33 -14.76 11.90
CA MET A 43 -5.11 -13.86 11.05
C MET A 43 -4.27 -12.74 10.39
N ASN A 44 -3.07 -12.48 10.91
CA ASN A 44 -2.15 -11.50 10.34
C ASN A 44 -1.21 -12.08 9.27
N ASP A 45 -1.16 -13.41 9.16
CA ASP A 45 -0.51 -14.04 8.03
C ASP A 45 -1.36 -13.85 6.78
N LEU A 46 -0.68 -13.59 5.67
CA LEU A 46 -1.27 -13.49 4.36
C LEU A 46 -0.93 -14.76 3.59
N GLU A 47 -1.18 -15.92 4.20
CA GLU A 47 -0.72 -17.24 3.70
C GLU A 47 -1.08 -17.44 2.23
N PHE A 48 -2.30 -17.08 1.83
CA PHE A 48 -2.74 -17.17 0.44
C PHE A 48 -1.87 -16.32 -0.51
N ILE A 49 -1.62 -15.05 -0.16
CA ILE A 49 -0.76 -14.16 -0.98
C ILE A 49 0.67 -14.68 -0.97
N ASN A 50 1.17 -15.07 0.20
CA ASN A 50 2.54 -15.54 0.39
C ASN A 50 2.81 -16.81 -0.40
N ARG A 51 1.89 -17.78 -0.37
CA ARG A 51 1.98 -19.02 -1.13
C ARG A 51 1.92 -18.75 -2.63
N ASP A 52 0.88 -18.07 -3.10
CA ASP A 52 0.66 -17.83 -4.53
C ASP A 52 1.78 -16.98 -5.15
N CYS A 53 2.22 -15.92 -4.47
CA CYS A 53 3.28 -15.08 -4.99
C CYS A 53 4.63 -15.78 -4.94
N ARG A 54 4.94 -16.54 -3.87
CA ARG A 54 6.16 -17.34 -3.81
C ARG A 54 6.27 -18.28 -5.00
N GLU A 55 5.18 -18.95 -5.37
CA GLU A 55 5.13 -19.81 -6.55
C GLU A 55 5.35 -19.00 -7.84
N LYS A 56 4.53 -17.96 -8.06
CA LYS A 56 4.51 -17.16 -9.29
C LYS A 56 5.83 -16.44 -9.58
N VAL A 57 6.58 -16.03 -8.56
CA VAL A 57 7.80 -15.24 -8.76
C VAL A 57 9.09 -16.00 -8.42
N SER A 58 8.98 -17.30 -8.13
CA SER A 58 10.08 -18.17 -7.68
C SER A 58 11.28 -18.18 -8.61
N GLU A 59 11.09 -18.00 -9.92
CA GLU A 59 12.20 -17.96 -10.89
C GLU A 59 13.04 -16.68 -10.78
N ARG A 60 12.41 -15.56 -10.41
CA ARG A 60 13.05 -14.22 -10.43
C ARG A 60 13.42 -13.71 -9.06
N TRP A 61 12.73 -14.13 -8.01
CA TRP A 61 12.85 -13.56 -6.67
C TRP A 61 12.97 -14.63 -5.59
N ILE A 62 13.71 -14.30 -4.54
CA ILE A 62 13.72 -15.02 -3.27
C ILE A 62 12.60 -14.42 -2.42
N TRP A 63 11.42 -15.03 -2.48
CA TRP A 63 10.25 -14.56 -1.75
C TRP A 63 10.43 -14.69 -0.24
N ARG A 64 10.10 -13.63 0.48
CA ARG A 64 9.99 -13.60 1.95
C ARG A 64 8.56 -13.22 2.30
N ASP A 65 7.97 -13.96 3.24
CA ASP A 65 6.59 -13.72 3.63
C ASP A 65 6.37 -12.30 4.11
N VAL A 66 5.35 -11.67 3.53
CA VAL A 66 4.89 -10.34 3.90
C VAL A 66 3.76 -10.49 4.90
N ARG A 67 3.78 -9.65 5.93
CA ARG A 67 2.71 -9.61 6.94
C ARG A 67 1.66 -8.59 6.54
N ARG A 68 0.48 -8.67 7.15
CA ARG A 68 -0.63 -7.73 6.92
C ARG A 68 -0.22 -6.26 7.00
N CYS A 69 0.50 -5.89 8.06
CA CYS A 69 0.96 -4.52 8.26
C CYS A 69 1.96 -4.07 7.18
N ASP A 70 2.90 -4.94 6.81
CA ASP A 70 3.88 -4.64 5.77
C ASP A 70 3.17 -4.39 4.43
N MET A 71 2.18 -5.22 4.09
CA MET A 71 1.37 -5.02 2.88
C MET A 71 0.50 -3.77 2.92
N GLN A 72 -0.08 -3.39 4.07
CA GLN A 72 -0.84 -2.15 4.21
C GLN A 72 0.03 -0.91 4.02
N ILE A 73 1.25 -0.93 4.53
CA ILE A 73 2.21 0.16 4.34
C ILE A 73 2.61 0.24 2.86
N VAL A 74 2.98 -0.89 2.24
CA VAL A 74 3.33 -0.95 0.82
C VAL A 74 2.19 -0.41 -0.05
N ALA A 75 0.95 -0.81 0.23
CA ALA A 75 -0.22 -0.36 -0.53
C ALA A 75 -0.50 1.13 -0.36
N CYS A 76 -0.32 1.66 0.85
CA CYS A 76 -0.50 3.09 1.10
C CYS A 76 0.55 3.93 0.37
N GLU A 77 1.82 3.55 0.51
CA GLU A 77 2.95 4.29 -0.05
C GLU A 77 2.98 4.23 -1.58
N ASN A 78 2.34 3.22 -2.17
CA ASN A 78 2.32 2.98 -3.61
C ASN A 78 0.89 2.89 -4.16
N HIS A 79 -0.03 3.73 -3.65
CA HIS A 79 -1.46 3.70 -4.01
C HIS A 79 -1.76 3.89 -5.51
N ASP A 80 -0.86 4.54 -6.26
CA ASP A 80 -0.97 4.71 -7.71
C ASP A 80 -0.39 3.53 -8.51
N SER A 81 0.18 2.52 -7.83
CA SER A 81 0.81 1.36 -8.46
C SER A 81 -0.07 0.11 -8.38
N LYS A 82 -0.05 -0.69 -9.45
CA LYS A 82 -0.59 -2.05 -9.40
C LYS A 82 0.30 -2.94 -8.54
N LEU A 83 -0.26 -3.54 -7.50
CA LEU A 83 0.48 -4.41 -6.56
C LEU A 83 0.39 -5.89 -6.97
N ASP A 84 0.98 -6.23 -8.11
CA ASP A 84 1.22 -7.64 -8.45
C ASP A 84 2.42 -8.22 -7.67
N CYS A 85 2.60 -9.55 -7.71
CA CYS A 85 3.64 -10.22 -6.94
C CYS A 85 5.07 -9.74 -7.27
N ASP A 86 5.36 -9.38 -8.53
CA ASP A 86 6.68 -8.88 -8.91
C ASP A 86 6.92 -7.46 -8.35
N THR A 87 5.89 -6.62 -8.44
CA THR A 87 5.90 -5.27 -7.89
C THR A 87 6.03 -5.30 -6.38
N VAL A 88 5.27 -6.16 -5.69
CA VAL A 88 5.39 -6.37 -4.24
C VAL A 88 6.78 -6.87 -3.87
N ALA A 89 7.34 -7.85 -4.58
CA ALA A 89 8.70 -8.34 -4.31
C ALA A 89 9.74 -7.23 -4.43
N ARG A 90 9.63 -6.38 -5.45
CA ARG A 90 10.50 -5.20 -5.63
C ARG A 90 10.32 -4.18 -4.50
N LEU A 91 9.09 -3.78 -4.19
CA LEU A 91 8.78 -2.77 -3.19
C LEU A 91 9.13 -3.23 -1.77
N ALA A 92 8.98 -4.53 -1.48
CA ALA A 92 9.37 -5.14 -0.22
C ALA A 92 10.89 -5.42 -0.11
N GLY A 93 11.68 -5.03 -1.11
CA GLY A 93 13.14 -5.17 -1.12
C GLY A 93 13.61 -6.62 -1.16
N MET A 94 12.86 -7.51 -1.80
CA MET A 94 13.24 -8.92 -1.92
C MET A 94 14.48 -9.07 -2.82
N ARG A 95 15.24 -10.15 -2.61
CA ARG A 95 16.45 -10.42 -3.39
C ARG A 95 16.09 -11.08 -4.72
N ARG A 96 16.69 -10.64 -5.82
CA ARG A 96 16.60 -11.34 -7.12
C ARG A 96 17.39 -12.65 -7.09
N ARG A 97 16.85 -13.71 -7.71
CA ARG A 97 17.64 -14.89 -8.11
C ARG A 97 18.41 -14.50 -9.36
N ARG A 98 19.74 -14.65 -9.33
CA ARG A 98 20.62 -14.37 -10.47
C ARG A 98 20.64 -15.58 -11.39
#